data_AF-A0A354GL15-F1
#
_entry.id   AF-A0A354GL15-F1
#
_cell.length_a   1.000
_cell.length_b   1.000
_cell.length_c   1.000
_cell.angle_alpha   90.00
_cell.angle_beta   90.00
_cell.angle_gamma   90.00
#
_symmetry.space_group_name_H-M   'P 1'
#
loop_
_entity.id
_entity.type
_entity.pdbx_description
1 polymer ?
#
loop_
_entity_poly.entity_id
_entity_poly.type
_entity_poly.pdbx_seq_one_letter_code
_entity_poly.pdbx_strand_id
1 'polypeptide(L)'
;MAKYMQITAAGVLICLSALQAAPAPPSPDPVIKHGLEVRVRDAAEAEYSDKTKKIGVEFYLDGDGGNGVYIDEAGDLATVAAKLVTPEDVAVKALQWSHGLALMARKAGEKDFTKETHRYGVEVCVDENNGNYLYVCETGALSAVAGKLGVAKAGKDVKPPERKNAMELRVRKAGEPDFNDKTKKIGVEVLLDANNGNIVYLSETGSIAVLPSKLAKMDEAKREPDWKYGLEMDARKAGEAAFSKDTKRYGVEVYHDAFAGAVLYVGETGAIAVAPASLSGQTETGAKTKGPEWKRAMELDCRKAGEAAFSKASKRFGVEVYFDPNTGNTVYISETGALSIVSAKDPG
;
A
#
# COMPACT_ATOMS: atom_id res chain seq x y z
N MET A 1 13.91 69.02 -17.52
CA MET A 1 14.12 68.74 -16.08
C MET A 1 12.96 67.90 -15.59
N ALA A 2 13.14 66.58 -15.48
CA ALA A 2 12.13 65.65 -14.97
C ALA A 2 12.63 65.07 -13.63
N LYS A 3 11.88 65.30 -12.54
CA LYS A 3 12.19 64.79 -11.20
C LYS A 3 11.66 63.36 -11.08
N TYR A 4 12.55 62.40 -10.86
CA TYR A 4 12.19 61.05 -10.44
C TYR A 4 11.96 61.03 -8.93
N MET A 5 10.79 60.53 -8.52
CA MET A 5 10.41 60.35 -7.13
C MET A 5 10.70 58.89 -6.74
N GLN A 6 11.72 58.67 -5.91
CA GLN A 6 12.00 57.35 -5.32
C GLN A 6 11.05 57.14 -4.14
N ILE A 7 10.18 56.14 -4.26
CA ILE A 7 9.33 55.65 -3.16
C ILE A 7 10.06 54.47 -2.52
N THR A 8 10.57 54.69 -1.30
CA THR A 8 11.19 53.66 -0.48
C THR A 8 10.07 52.92 0.27
N ALA A 9 9.73 51.71 -0.16
CA ALA A 9 8.77 50.86 0.53
C ALA A 9 9.45 50.17 1.74
N ALA A 10 9.13 50.63 2.94
CA ALA A 10 9.51 49.94 4.17
C ALA A 10 8.69 48.65 4.31
N GLY A 11 9.30 47.51 4.03
CA GLY A 11 8.69 46.20 4.20
C GLY A 11 8.54 45.86 5.69
N VAL A 12 7.30 45.77 6.15
CA VAL A 12 6.97 45.22 7.48
C VAL A 12 7.18 43.70 7.41
N LEU A 13 8.25 43.22 8.02
CA LEU A 13 8.52 41.80 8.20
C LEU A 13 7.59 41.27 9.30
N ILE A 14 6.43 40.72 8.91
CA ILE A 14 5.56 40.00 9.84
C ILE A 14 6.24 38.66 10.13
N CYS A 15 6.89 38.55 11.28
CA CYS A 15 7.33 37.27 11.82
C CYS A 15 6.10 36.41 12.14
N LEU A 16 5.68 35.57 11.20
CA LEU A 16 4.81 34.43 11.46
C LEU A 16 5.58 33.49 12.41
N SER A 17 5.45 33.73 13.70
CA SER A 17 5.76 32.72 14.70
C SER A 17 4.72 31.63 14.51
N ALA A 18 5.14 30.50 13.95
CA ALA A 18 4.29 29.32 13.84
C ALA A 18 3.79 28.99 15.25
N LEU A 19 2.50 29.22 15.50
CA LEU A 19 1.84 28.74 16.70
C LEU A 19 2.00 27.22 16.67
N GLN A 20 2.92 26.70 17.47
CA GLN A 20 3.00 25.26 17.70
C GLN A 20 1.70 24.88 18.41
N ALA A 21 0.82 24.21 17.67
CA ALA A 21 -0.36 23.58 18.26
C ALA A 21 0.12 22.70 19.42
N ALA A 22 -0.62 22.72 20.54
CA ALA A 22 -0.37 21.80 21.63
C ALA A 22 -0.33 20.35 21.06
N PRO A 23 0.61 19.51 21.52
CA PRO A 23 0.71 18.14 21.02
C PRO A 23 -0.64 17.44 21.20
N ALA A 24 -1.12 16.79 20.15
CA ALA A 24 -2.32 15.97 20.23
C ALA A 24 -2.16 14.93 21.35
N PRO A 25 -3.24 14.57 22.06
CA PRO A 25 -3.18 13.47 23.01
C PRO A 25 -2.65 12.21 22.30
N PRO A 26 -1.87 11.36 22.99
CA PRO A 26 -1.33 10.16 22.38
C PRO A 26 -2.46 9.26 21.88
N SER A 27 -2.37 8.83 20.62
CA SER A 27 -3.18 7.74 20.05
C SER A 27 -3.00 6.49 20.92
N PRO A 28 -4.04 5.65 21.12
CA PRO A 28 -3.87 4.32 21.66
C PRO A 28 -2.85 3.54 20.85
N ASP A 29 -2.06 2.73 21.55
CA ASP A 29 -1.06 1.85 20.94
C ASP A 29 -1.73 0.80 20.03
N PRO A 30 -1.06 0.35 18.96
CA PRO A 30 -1.54 -0.75 18.16
C PRO A 30 -1.67 -2.02 19.01
N VAL A 31 -2.77 -2.75 18.85
CA VAL A 31 -3.05 -3.98 19.60
C VAL A 31 -2.77 -5.17 18.71
N ILE A 32 -1.74 -5.95 19.04
CA ILE A 32 -1.52 -7.23 18.37
C ILE A 32 -2.67 -8.19 18.67
N LYS A 33 -3.13 -8.89 17.63
CA LYS A 33 -4.18 -9.91 17.76
C LYS A 33 -3.62 -11.30 17.57
N HIS A 34 -2.86 -11.53 16.51
CA HIS A 34 -2.27 -12.83 16.21
C HIS A 34 -1.11 -12.71 15.23
N GLY A 35 -0.32 -13.77 15.14
CA GLY A 35 0.69 -13.91 14.10
C GLY A 35 0.54 -15.22 13.36
N LEU A 36 1.04 -15.22 12.15
CA LEU A 36 0.81 -16.19 11.10
C LEU A 36 2.15 -16.53 10.45
N GLU A 37 2.23 -17.73 9.90
CA GLU A 37 3.29 -18.13 9.00
C GLU A 37 2.67 -18.44 7.64
N VAL A 38 3.22 -17.84 6.59
CA VAL A 38 2.83 -18.12 5.21
C VAL A 38 3.96 -18.85 4.52
N ARG A 39 3.65 -19.96 3.83
CA ARG A 39 4.57 -20.59 2.89
C ARG A 39 4.32 -20.01 1.51
N VAL A 40 5.35 -19.45 0.88
CA VAL A 40 5.23 -18.77 -0.42
C VAL A 40 6.17 -19.43 -1.42
N ARG A 41 5.60 -19.97 -2.50
CA ARG A 41 6.38 -20.54 -3.60
C ARG A 41 6.99 -19.43 -4.44
N ASP A 42 8.17 -19.68 -4.96
CA ASP A 42 8.66 -18.91 -6.10
C ASP A 42 7.83 -19.22 -7.34
N ALA A 43 7.89 -18.35 -8.36
CA ALA A 43 7.09 -18.53 -9.57
C ALA A 43 7.39 -19.82 -10.37
N ALA A 44 8.53 -20.47 -10.13
CA ALA A 44 8.97 -21.69 -10.81
C ALA A 44 8.67 -22.96 -9.99
N GLU A 45 8.35 -22.83 -8.71
CA GLU A 45 8.05 -23.91 -7.80
C GLU A 45 6.61 -24.40 -8.00
N ALA A 46 6.46 -25.61 -8.54
CA ALA A 46 5.14 -26.19 -8.80
C ALA A 46 4.42 -26.65 -7.51
N GLU A 47 5.18 -27.21 -6.56
CA GLU A 47 4.67 -27.77 -5.32
C GLU A 47 5.52 -27.31 -4.14
N TYR A 48 4.91 -27.21 -2.96
CA TYR A 48 5.64 -26.88 -1.75
C TYR A 48 6.75 -27.90 -1.45
N SER A 49 7.93 -27.39 -1.14
CA SER A 49 9.10 -28.14 -0.69
C SER A 49 9.64 -27.62 0.65
N ASP A 50 10.62 -28.32 1.22
CA ASP A 50 11.33 -27.83 2.42
C ASP A 50 12.14 -26.55 2.15
N LYS A 51 12.31 -26.17 0.88
CA LYS A 51 12.97 -24.94 0.45
C LYS A 51 11.99 -23.80 0.21
N THR A 52 10.68 -24.07 0.14
CA THR A 52 9.67 -23.03 0.01
C THR A 52 9.88 -21.98 1.10
N LYS A 53 9.93 -20.71 0.70
CA LYS A 53 10.11 -19.59 1.61
C LYS A 53 8.97 -19.57 2.64
N LYS A 54 9.31 -19.28 3.88
CA LYS A 54 8.36 -19.01 4.97
C LYS A 54 8.46 -17.55 5.36
N ILE A 55 7.32 -16.91 5.58
CA ILE A 55 7.23 -15.49 5.94
C ILE A 55 6.41 -15.37 7.21
N GLY A 56 6.99 -14.76 8.25
CA GLY A 56 6.24 -14.34 9.43
C GLY A 56 5.39 -13.11 9.11
N VAL A 57 4.12 -13.15 9.51
CA VAL A 57 3.17 -12.05 9.35
C VAL A 57 2.43 -11.83 10.66
N GLU A 58 2.37 -10.59 11.15
CA GLU A 58 1.57 -10.22 12.31
C GLU A 58 0.33 -9.45 11.90
N PHE A 59 -0.75 -9.60 12.68
CA PHE A 59 -1.98 -8.83 12.52
C PHE A 59 -2.25 -7.97 13.76
N TYR A 60 -2.40 -6.68 13.52
CA TYR A 60 -2.68 -5.64 14.51
C TYR A 60 -4.04 -4.99 14.27
N LEU A 61 -4.63 -4.46 15.34
CA LEU A 61 -5.60 -3.38 15.25
C LEU A 61 -4.88 -2.07 15.48
N ASP A 62 -4.99 -1.15 14.53
CA ASP A 62 -4.63 0.26 14.70
C ASP A 62 -5.54 0.84 15.80
N GLY A 63 -4.95 1.21 16.95
CA GLY A 63 -5.71 1.51 18.17
C GLY A 63 -6.75 2.63 18.02
N ASP A 64 -6.44 3.67 17.25
CA ASP A 64 -7.30 4.84 17.03
C ASP A 64 -8.39 4.59 15.97
N GLY A 65 -8.02 3.90 14.88
CA GLY A 65 -8.90 3.66 13.74
C GLY A 65 -9.69 2.36 13.82
N GLY A 66 -9.22 1.41 14.62
CA GLY A 66 -9.66 0.01 14.62
C GLY A 66 -9.32 -0.75 13.33
N ASN A 67 -8.58 -0.12 12.41
CA ASN A 67 -8.24 -0.75 11.13
C ASN A 67 -7.34 -1.97 11.37
N GLY A 68 -7.55 -3.02 10.59
CA GLY A 68 -6.66 -4.17 10.59
C GLY A 68 -5.38 -3.82 9.85
N VAL A 69 -4.23 -4.15 10.43
CA VAL A 69 -2.91 -3.92 9.83
C VAL A 69 -2.13 -5.22 9.88
N TYR A 70 -1.87 -5.80 8.72
CA TYR A 70 -0.88 -6.86 8.55
C TYR A 70 0.49 -6.25 8.32
N ILE A 71 1.52 -6.82 8.93
CA ILE A 71 2.91 -6.51 8.66
C ILE A 71 3.73 -7.79 8.54
N ASP A 72 4.65 -7.86 7.57
CA ASP A 72 5.55 -9.00 7.42
C ASP A 72 6.95 -8.75 8.01
N GLU A 73 7.78 -9.79 8.04
CA GLU A 73 9.17 -9.72 8.51
C GLU A 73 10.10 -8.87 7.61
N ALA A 74 9.63 -8.34 6.48
CA ALA A 74 10.32 -7.37 5.63
C ALA A 74 9.81 -5.93 5.82
N GLY A 75 8.74 -5.73 6.59
CA GLY A 75 8.13 -4.42 6.85
C GLY A 75 7.16 -3.96 5.75
N ASP A 76 6.64 -4.88 4.94
CA ASP A 76 5.53 -4.60 4.02
C ASP A 76 4.19 -4.61 4.77
N LEU A 77 3.18 -3.90 4.23
CA LEU A 77 1.93 -3.59 4.90
C LEU A 77 0.72 -4.01 4.07
N ALA A 78 -0.29 -4.58 4.73
CA ALA A 78 -1.64 -4.66 4.17
C ALA A 78 -2.68 -4.21 5.19
N THR A 79 -3.64 -3.40 4.77
CA THR A 79 -4.63 -2.82 5.67
C THR A 79 -6.05 -3.14 5.27
N VAL A 80 -6.92 -3.26 6.27
CA VAL A 80 -8.35 -3.55 6.11
C VAL A 80 -9.13 -2.57 6.97
N ALA A 81 -10.18 -1.97 6.40
CA ALA A 81 -11.03 -1.01 7.12
C ALA A 81 -11.63 -1.65 8.39
N ALA A 82 -11.64 -0.92 9.51
CA ALA A 82 -12.05 -1.40 10.83
C ALA A 82 -13.38 -2.16 10.84
N LYS A 83 -14.38 -1.63 10.14
CA LYS A 83 -15.74 -2.22 10.08
C LYS A 83 -15.80 -3.56 9.34
N LEU A 84 -14.78 -3.86 8.55
CA LEU A 84 -14.65 -5.12 7.82
C LEU A 84 -13.82 -6.14 8.59
N VAL A 85 -13.10 -5.71 9.62
CA VAL A 85 -12.37 -6.59 10.51
C VAL A 85 -13.33 -7.17 11.54
N THR A 86 -13.37 -8.49 11.62
CA THR A 86 -14.11 -9.20 12.68
C THR A 86 -13.13 -10.08 13.44
N PRO A 87 -12.32 -9.50 14.34
CA PRO A 87 -11.34 -10.29 15.07
C PRO A 87 -12.06 -11.20 16.06
N GLU A 88 -11.77 -12.49 16.00
CA GLU A 88 -12.24 -13.46 17.00
C GLU A 88 -11.20 -13.61 18.11
N ASP A 89 -11.57 -13.41 19.37
CA ASP A 89 -10.72 -13.71 20.53
C ASP A 89 -10.74 -15.23 20.83
N VAL A 90 -10.36 -16.03 19.84
CA VAL A 90 -10.28 -17.49 19.92
C VAL A 90 -8.84 -17.97 19.76
N ALA A 91 -8.61 -19.27 19.93
CA ALA A 91 -7.31 -19.86 19.63
C ALA A 91 -6.91 -19.54 18.18
N VAL A 92 -5.69 -18.99 18.02
CA VAL A 92 -5.17 -18.57 16.71
C VAL A 92 -5.15 -19.77 15.77
N LYS A 93 -5.83 -19.62 14.63
CA LYS A 93 -5.86 -20.57 13.52
C LYS A 93 -4.74 -20.25 12.54
N ALA A 94 -4.14 -21.29 11.96
CA ALA A 94 -3.19 -21.13 10.87
C ALA A 94 -3.90 -20.56 9.63
N LEU A 95 -3.12 -19.93 8.75
CA LEU A 95 -3.63 -19.52 7.44
C LEU A 95 -4.11 -20.73 6.64
N GLN A 96 -5.32 -20.64 6.09
CA GLN A 96 -5.83 -21.63 5.18
C GLN A 96 -5.41 -21.25 3.76
N TRP A 97 -4.59 -22.08 3.12
CA TRP A 97 -4.24 -21.88 1.72
C TRP A 97 -5.49 -21.92 0.82
N SER A 98 -5.59 -20.98 -0.12
CA SER A 98 -6.67 -20.94 -1.13
C SER A 98 -6.19 -21.41 -2.49
N HIS A 99 -5.21 -20.71 -3.05
CA HIS A 99 -4.60 -21.01 -4.35
C HIS A 99 -3.28 -20.22 -4.49
N GLY A 100 -2.48 -20.57 -5.50
CA GLY A 100 -1.27 -19.82 -5.86
C GLY A 100 -1.37 -19.26 -7.28
N LEU A 101 -0.68 -18.15 -7.52
CA LEU A 101 -0.63 -17.46 -8.80
C LEU A 101 0.84 -17.27 -9.21
N ALA A 102 1.13 -17.51 -10.49
CA ALA A 102 2.40 -17.11 -11.10
C ALA A 102 2.12 -15.87 -11.95
N LEU A 103 2.50 -14.70 -11.43
CA LEU A 103 2.25 -13.41 -12.07
C LEU A 103 3.49 -12.96 -12.84
N MET A 104 3.32 -12.20 -13.91
CA MET A 104 4.43 -11.57 -14.64
C MET A 104 4.32 -10.07 -14.52
N ALA A 105 5.45 -9.37 -14.37
CA ALA A 105 5.48 -7.91 -14.37
C ALA A 105 6.56 -7.40 -15.34
N ARG A 106 6.16 -6.53 -16.27
CA ARG A 106 7.09 -5.86 -17.18
C ARG A 106 7.76 -4.70 -16.48
N LYS A 107 9.03 -4.48 -16.81
CA LYS A 107 9.71 -3.24 -16.44
C LYS A 107 9.20 -2.08 -17.29
N ALA A 108 9.35 -0.85 -16.80
CA ALA A 108 9.14 0.33 -17.63
C ALA A 108 9.96 0.24 -18.93
N GLY A 109 9.32 0.54 -20.06
CA GLY A 109 9.87 0.43 -21.41
C GLY A 109 9.74 -0.96 -22.06
N GLU A 110 9.35 -1.99 -21.32
CA GLU A 110 9.18 -3.34 -21.85
C GLU A 110 7.79 -3.50 -22.50
N LYS A 111 7.78 -3.73 -23.82
CA LYS A 111 6.54 -3.78 -24.62
C LYS A 111 5.86 -5.14 -24.57
N ASP A 112 6.63 -6.22 -24.61
CA ASP A 112 6.13 -7.59 -24.67
C ASP A 112 6.74 -8.42 -23.55
N PHE A 113 6.03 -9.45 -23.09
CA PHE A 113 6.64 -10.42 -22.19
C PHE A 113 7.71 -11.22 -22.94
N THR A 114 8.91 -11.24 -22.39
CA THR A 114 10.05 -12.00 -22.87
C THR A 114 10.41 -13.10 -21.87
N LYS A 115 11.52 -13.81 -22.11
CA LYS A 115 12.04 -14.80 -21.15
C LYS A 115 12.70 -14.12 -19.94
N GLU A 116 13.04 -12.85 -20.08
CA GLU A 116 13.67 -12.00 -19.09
C GLU A 116 12.64 -11.23 -18.24
N THR A 117 11.36 -11.20 -18.65
CA THR A 117 10.27 -10.69 -17.81
C THR A 117 10.24 -11.48 -16.52
N HIS A 118 10.32 -10.77 -15.40
CA HIS A 118 10.30 -11.42 -14.10
C HIS A 118 8.93 -12.03 -13.81
N ARG A 119 8.95 -13.19 -13.16
CA ARG A 119 7.76 -13.89 -12.70
C ARG A 119 7.77 -13.90 -11.18
N TYR A 120 6.63 -13.57 -10.59
CA TYR A 120 6.41 -13.53 -9.16
C TYR A 120 5.44 -14.64 -8.74
N GLY A 121 5.86 -15.47 -7.79
CA GLY A 121 4.97 -16.39 -7.08
C GLY A 121 4.15 -15.62 -6.04
N VAL A 122 2.83 -15.83 -6.04
CA VAL A 122 1.91 -15.21 -5.07
C VAL A 122 1.01 -16.28 -4.50
N GLU A 123 0.94 -16.38 -3.18
CA GLU A 123 -0.03 -17.24 -2.51
C GLU A 123 -1.22 -16.43 -2.02
N VAL A 124 -2.41 -16.98 -2.20
CA VAL A 124 -3.65 -16.43 -1.66
C VAL A 124 -4.07 -17.33 -0.52
N CYS A 125 -4.16 -16.76 0.68
CA CYS A 125 -4.54 -17.46 1.90
C CYS A 125 -5.77 -16.79 2.55
N VAL A 126 -6.51 -17.56 3.34
CA VAL A 126 -7.58 -17.07 4.19
C VAL A 126 -7.10 -17.04 5.63
N ASP A 127 -7.19 -15.87 6.24
CA ASP A 127 -7.01 -15.68 7.66
C ASP A 127 -8.35 -15.97 8.35
N GLU A 128 -8.55 -17.22 8.79
CA GLU A 128 -9.77 -17.65 9.47
C GLU A 128 -9.99 -16.99 10.84
N ASN A 129 -9.01 -16.22 11.35
CA ASN A 129 -9.14 -15.46 12.60
C ASN A 129 -9.95 -14.16 12.43
N ASN A 130 -10.05 -13.65 11.20
CA ASN A 130 -10.79 -12.42 10.89
C ASN A 130 -11.55 -12.44 9.54
N GLY A 131 -11.46 -13.53 8.78
CA GLY A 131 -12.14 -13.72 7.50
C GLY A 131 -11.52 -12.95 6.33
N ASN A 132 -10.31 -12.42 6.48
CA ASN A 132 -9.62 -11.71 5.39
C ASN A 132 -8.93 -12.70 4.45
N TYR A 133 -8.83 -12.31 3.19
CA TYR A 133 -7.91 -12.92 2.23
C TYR A 133 -6.61 -12.14 2.22
N LEU A 134 -5.49 -12.86 2.29
CA LEU A 134 -4.15 -12.31 2.22
C LEU A 134 -3.47 -12.81 0.95
N TYR A 135 -3.02 -11.89 0.12
CA TYR A 135 -2.15 -12.13 -1.02
C TYR A 135 -0.72 -11.87 -0.56
N VAL A 136 0.15 -12.87 -0.69
CA VAL A 136 1.54 -12.81 -0.25
C VAL A 136 2.45 -13.15 -1.42
N CYS A 137 3.19 -12.16 -1.89
CA CYS A 137 4.18 -12.30 -2.94
C CYS A 137 5.48 -12.91 -2.40
N GLU A 138 6.22 -13.64 -3.23
CA GLU A 138 7.52 -14.24 -2.86
C GLU A 138 8.55 -13.20 -2.38
N THR A 139 8.37 -11.94 -2.78
CA THR A 139 9.16 -10.79 -2.30
C THR A 139 8.92 -10.45 -0.84
N GLY A 140 7.79 -10.87 -0.25
CA GLY A 140 7.27 -10.42 1.04
C GLY A 140 6.07 -9.47 0.90
N ALA A 141 5.79 -8.98 -0.31
CA ALA A 141 4.73 -7.99 -0.47
C ALA A 141 3.34 -8.53 -0.11
N LEU A 142 2.59 -7.72 0.65
CA LEU A 142 1.30 -8.08 1.20
C LEU A 142 0.18 -7.27 0.55
N SER A 143 -0.98 -7.90 0.35
CA SER A 143 -2.24 -7.20 0.15
C SER A 143 -3.37 -7.96 0.81
N ALA A 144 -4.32 -7.24 1.43
CA ALA A 144 -5.42 -7.85 2.16
C ALA A 144 -6.76 -7.39 1.60
N VAL A 145 -7.69 -8.31 1.46
CA VAL A 145 -9.08 -8.06 1.05
C VAL A 145 -10.00 -8.67 2.08
N ALA A 146 -10.93 -7.88 2.61
CA ALA A 146 -11.96 -8.42 3.51
C ALA A 146 -12.81 -9.46 2.77
N GLY A 147 -13.00 -10.65 3.34
CA GLY A 147 -13.79 -11.73 2.72
C GLY A 147 -15.26 -11.36 2.46
N LYS A 148 -15.77 -10.32 3.14
CA LYS A 148 -17.11 -9.75 2.87
C LYS A 148 -17.20 -9.09 1.49
N LEU A 149 -16.09 -8.58 0.94
CA LEU A 149 -16.03 -7.77 -0.28
C LEU A 149 -15.74 -8.54 -1.57
N GLY A 150 -15.49 -9.84 -1.50
CA GLY A 150 -15.16 -10.64 -2.67
C GLY A 150 -14.92 -12.08 -2.28
N VAL A 151 -15.27 -13.02 -3.16
CA VAL A 151 -15.29 -14.45 -2.82
C VAL A 151 -14.87 -15.30 -4.02
N ALA A 152 -14.02 -16.29 -3.74
CA ALA A 152 -14.25 -17.69 -4.13
C ALA A 152 -13.46 -18.61 -3.19
N LYS A 153 -13.96 -19.83 -3.02
CA LYS A 153 -13.30 -20.89 -2.24
C LYS A 153 -12.16 -21.52 -3.05
N ALA A 154 -11.17 -22.04 -2.32
CA ALA A 154 -10.14 -22.93 -2.83
C ALA A 154 -10.77 -24.00 -3.74
N GLY A 155 -10.36 -24.03 -5.00
CA GLY A 155 -10.72 -25.07 -5.96
C GLY A 155 -9.49 -25.93 -6.25
N LYS A 156 -9.71 -27.21 -6.58
CA LYS A 156 -8.62 -28.08 -7.05
C LYS A 156 -8.07 -27.61 -8.40
N ASP A 157 -8.89 -26.92 -9.17
CA ASP A 157 -8.56 -26.39 -10.50
C ASP A 157 -8.22 -24.90 -10.37
N VAL A 158 -6.96 -24.60 -10.02
CA VAL A 158 -6.46 -23.23 -9.97
C VAL A 158 -6.35 -22.69 -11.39
N LYS A 159 -7.06 -21.60 -11.69
CA LYS A 159 -6.99 -20.92 -12.97
C LYS A 159 -5.81 -19.94 -12.98
N PRO A 160 -5.08 -19.83 -14.11
CA PRO A 160 -4.05 -18.82 -14.24
C PRO A 160 -4.65 -17.40 -14.19
N PRO A 161 -3.88 -16.40 -13.74
CA PRO A 161 -4.30 -15.01 -13.81
C PRO A 161 -4.48 -14.57 -15.27
N GLU A 162 -5.50 -13.76 -15.54
CA GLU A 162 -5.71 -13.16 -16.86
C GLU A 162 -5.16 -11.74 -16.87
N ARG A 163 -4.16 -11.47 -17.70
CA ARG A 163 -3.68 -10.09 -17.91
C ARG A 163 -4.79 -9.25 -18.55
N LYS A 164 -5.11 -8.10 -17.95
CA LYS A 164 -6.16 -7.21 -18.42
C LYS A 164 -5.63 -5.89 -18.96
N ASN A 165 -4.71 -5.27 -18.23
CA ASN A 165 -4.12 -4.00 -18.63
C ASN A 165 -2.68 -3.90 -18.13
N ALA A 166 -1.96 -2.87 -18.58
CA ALA A 166 -0.66 -2.56 -18.06
C ALA A 166 -0.31 -1.09 -18.22
N MET A 167 0.46 -0.57 -17.27
CA MET A 167 0.70 0.84 -17.11
C MET A 167 2.21 1.09 -16.92
N GLU A 168 2.67 2.23 -17.42
CA GLU A 168 3.99 2.76 -17.12
C GLU A 168 3.81 4.09 -16.38
N LEU A 169 4.03 4.06 -15.08
CA LEU A 169 3.69 5.17 -14.18
C LEU A 169 4.94 5.95 -13.83
N ARG A 170 4.90 7.28 -13.96
CA ARG A 170 6.00 8.16 -13.54
C ARG A 170 5.92 8.34 -12.04
N VAL A 171 7.07 8.33 -11.36
CA VAL A 171 7.12 8.51 -9.91
C VAL A 171 8.27 9.44 -9.56
N ARG A 172 7.94 10.59 -8.97
CA ARG A 172 8.95 11.53 -8.49
C ARG A 172 9.59 11.01 -7.23
N LYS A 173 10.86 11.37 -7.06
CA LYS A 173 11.49 11.24 -5.75
C LYS A 173 11.02 12.33 -4.81
N ALA A 174 11.13 12.09 -3.50
CA ALA A 174 10.95 13.16 -2.52
C ALA A 174 11.86 14.37 -2.86
N GLY A 175 11.29 15.57 -2.87
CA GLY A 175 11.95 16.83 -3.21
C GLY A 175 12.00 17.16 -4.70
N GLU A 176 11.50 16.29 -5.59
CA GLU A 176 11.42 16.58 -7.03
C GLU A 176 10.10 17.33 -7.33
N PRO A 177 10.16 18.58 -7.82
CA PRO A 177 8.96 19.42 -7.96
C PRO A 177 8.07 19.01 -9.14
N ASP A 178 8.66 18.56 -10.25
CA ASP A 178 7.97 18.32 -11.51
C ASP A 178 8.51 17.08 -12.22
N PHE A 179 7.64 16.44 -13.01
CA PHE A 179 8.07 15.38 -13.92
C PHE A 179 9.02 15.93 -14.98
N ASN A 180 10.11 15.22 -15.22
CA ASN A 180 11.09 15.47 -16.27
C ASN A 180 11.49 14.13 -16.93
N ASP A 181 12.37 14.19 -17.92
CA ASP A 181 12.80 13.00 -18.67
C ASP A 181 13.58 11.97 -17.84
N LYS A 182 14.06 12.37 -16.66
CA LYS A 182 14.78 11.51 -15.70
C LYS A 182 13.89 10.99 -14.58
N THR A 183 12.64 11.45 -14.48
CA THR A 183 11.71 10.94 -13.49
C THR A 183 11.57 9.43 -13.67
N LYS A 184 11.71 8.69 -12.57
CA LYS A 184 11.62 7.23 -12.58
C LYS A 184 10.27 6.80 -13.14
N LYS A 185 10.27 5.70 -13.87
CA LYS A 185 9.05 5.03 -14.32
C LYS A 185 8.97 3.65 -13.72
N ILE A 186 7.75 3.21 -13.44
CA ILE A 186 7.47 1.91 -12.80
C ILE A 186 6.42 1.20 -13.66
N GLY A 187 6.76 0.02 -14.16
CA GLY A 187 5.80 -0.87 -14.80
C GLY A 187 4.82 -1.44 -13.76
N VAL A 188 3.52 -1.41 -14.08
CA VAL A 188 2.46 -2.03 -13.26
C VAL A 188 1.53 -2.83 -14.17
N GLU A 189 1.41 -4.13 -13.89
CA GLU A 189 0.44 -5.00 -14.57
C GLU A 189 -0.88 -5.03 -13.78
N VAL A 190 -1.99 -5.07 -14.51
CA VAL A 190 -3.34 -5.23 -13.96
C VAL A 190 -3.88 -6.57 -14.43
N LEU A 191 -4.08 -7.48 -13.48
CA LEU A 191 -4.47 -8.86 -13.72
C LEU A 191 -5.81 -9.15 -13.07
N LEU A 192 -6.62 -10.00 -13.70
CA LEU A 192 -7.79 -10.61 -13.10
C LEU A 192 -7.37 -11.94 -12.49
N ASP A 193 -7.55 -12.08 -11.19
CA ASP A 193 -7.50 -13.37 -10.52
C ASP A 193 -8.78 -14.13 -10.87
N ALA A 194 -8.70 -15.02 -11.87
CA ALA A 194 -9.84 -15.78 -12.39
C ALA A 194 -10.44 -16.75 -11.36
N ASN A 195 -9.79 -16.95 -10.21
CA ASN A 195 -10.28 -17.82 -9.15
C ASN A 195 -11.37 -17.12 -8.31
N ASN A 196 -11.21 -15.83 -7.98
CA ASN A 196 -12.14 -15.06 -7.13
C ASN A 196 -12.65 -13.74 -7.75
N GLY A 197 -12.19 -13.41 -8.96
CA GLY A 197 -12.58 -12.23 -9.71
C GLY A 197 -11.91 -10.93 -9.26
N ASN A 198 -11.02 -10.95 -8.26
CA ASN A 198 -10.35 -9.73 -7.80
C ASN A 198 -9.40 -9.19 -8.87
N ILE A 199 -9.19 -7.87 -8.85
CA ILE A 199 -8.21 -7.22 -9.71
C ILE A 199 -6.92 -7.06 -8.93
N VAL A 200 -5.85 -7.67 -9.42
CA VAL A 200 -4.52 -7.66 -8.83
C VAL A 200 -3.64 -6.69 -9.61
N TYR A 201 -3.09 -5.71 -8.91
CA TYR A 201 -2.03 -4.83 -9.40
C TYR A 201 -0.70 -5.41 -8.95
N LEU A 202 0.27 -5.48 -9.87
CA LEU A 202 1.61 -5.97 -9.59
C LEU A 202 2.63 -5.02 -10.21
N SER A 203 3.50 -4.44 -9.38
CA SER A 203 4.58 -3.60 -9.87
C SER A 203 5.78 -4.42 -10.35
N GLU A 204 6.64 -3.81 -11.18
CA GLU A 204 7.89 -4.41 -11.65
C GLU A 204 8.84 -4.82 -10.52
N THR A 205 8.65 -4.28 -9.30
CA THR A 205 9.43 -4.61 -8.09
C THR A 205 8.78 -5.71 -7.24
N GLY A 206 7.65 -6.26 -7.68
CA GLY A 206 6.94 -7.33 -6.98
C GLY A 206 6.08 -6.84 -5.80
N SER A 207 5.78 -5.54 -5.72
CA SER A 207 4.75 -5.04 -4.81
C SER A 207 3.37 -5.35 -5.37
N ILE A 208 2.44 -5.73 -4.50
CA ILE A 208 1.11 -6.21 -4.87
C ILE A 208 0.03 -5.37 -4.18
N ALA A 209 -1.02 -5.03 -4.92
CA ALA A 209 -2.21 -4.39 -4.37
C ALA A 209 -3.46 -5.02 -5.00
N VAL A 210 -4.49 -5.30 -4.20
CA VAL A 210 -5.69 -6.00 -4.68
C VAL A 210 -6.93 -5.14 -4.50
N LEU A 211 -7.65 -4.94 -5.61
CA LEU A 211 -8.96 -4.30 -5.64
C LEU A 211 -10.06 -5.38 -5.61
N PRO A 212 -10.96 -5.35 -4.61
CA PRO A 212 -12.02 -6.37 -4.49
C PRO A 212 -12.95 -6.35 -5.70
N SER A 213 -13.30 -7.53 -6.21
CA SER A 213 -14.12 -7.69 -7.42
C SER A 213 -15.47 -6.99 -7.38
N LYS A 214 -16.13 -6.95 -6.21
CA LYS A 214 -17.41 -6.24 -6.01
C LYS A 214 -17.31 -4.72 -6.15
N LEU A 215 -16.10 -4.17 -6.04
CA LEU A 215 -15.84 -2.74 -6.07
C LEU A 215 -15.11 -2.30 -7.35
N ALA A 216 -14.53 -3.26 -8.08
CA ALA A 216 -13.92 -3.04 -9.38
C ALA A 216 -14.97 -2.72 -10.46
N LYS A 217 -14.61 -1.82 -11.37
CA LYS A 217 -15.41 -1.44 -12.54
C LYS A 217 -14.53 -1.47 -13.78
N MET A 218 -14.47 -2.64 -14.43
CA MET A 218 -13.67 -2.81 -15.64
C MET A 218 -14.30 -2.09 -16.84
N ASP A 219 -13.55 -1.17 -17.45
CA ASP A 219 -13.90 -0.43 -18.67
C ASP A 219 -12.75 -0.52 -19.68
N GLU A 220 -12.84 -1.45 -20.62
CA GLU A 220 -11.78 -1.71 -21.60
C GLU A 220 -11.49 -0.53 -22.54
N ALA A 221 -12.37 0.46 -22.61
CA ALA A 221 -12.15 1.67 -23.39
C ALA A 221 -11.23 2.68 -22.69
N LYS A 222 -10.92 2.50 -21.40
CA LYS A 222 -10.18 3.48 -20.56
C LYS A 222 -8.90 2.89 -19.97
N ARG A 223 -7.97 2.47 -20.83
CA ARG A 223 -6.74 1.77 -20.42
C ARG A 223 -5.64 2.67 -19.86
N GLU A 224 -5.68 3.97 -20.15
CA GLU A 224 -4.65 4.89 -19.71
C GLU A 224 -4.99 5.46 -18.32
N PRO A 225 -4.06 5.40 -17.35
CA PRO A 225 -4.28 5.98 -16.04
C PRO A 225 -4.09 7.50 -16.08
N ASP A 226 -4.95 8.23 -15.39
CA ASP A 226 -4.79 9.68 -15.23
C ASP A 226 -3.91 9.97 -14.01
N TRP A 227 -2.78 10.64 -14.20
CA TRP A 227 -2.07 11.23 -13.06
C TRP A 227 -2.93 12.33 -12.42
N LYS A 228 -2.98 12.38 -11.08
CA LYS A 228 -3.74 13.40 -10.35
C LYS A 228 -2.84 14.36 -9.60
N TYR A 229 -1.93 13.83 -8.77
CA TYR A 229 -1.00 14.62 -7.97
C TYR A 229 0.07 13.72 -7.36
N GLY A 230 1.04 14.33 -6.68
CA GLY A 230 1.98 13.61 -5.81
C GLY A 230 1.93 14.10 -4.38
N LEU A 231 2.38 13.23 -3.50
CA LEU A 231 2.48 13.39 -2.06
C LEU A 231 3.94 13.15 -1.66
N GLU A 232 4.38 13.85 -0.62
CA GLU A 232 5.63 13.54 0.08
C GLU A 232 5.28 13.09 1.48
N MET A 233 5.71 11.89 1.86
CA MET A 233 5.43 11.31 3.18
C MET A 233 6.74 10.97 3.87
N ASP A 234 6.90 11.48 5.08
CA ASP A 234 8.01 11.12 5.95
C ASP A 234 7.69 9.75 6.60
N ALA A 235 8.68 8.91 6.83
CA ALA A 235 8.51 7.67 7.58
C ALA A 235 9.67 7.49 8.54
N ARG A 236 9.35 7.51 9.84
CA ARG A 236 10.33 7.32 10.89
C ARG A 236 10.71 5.87 11.03
N LYS A 237 11.94 5.65 11.49
CA LYS A 237 12.36 4.32 11.92
C LYS A 237 11.78 4.00 13.29
N ALA A 238 11.63 2.72 13.61
CA ALA A 238 11.36 2.28 14.96
C ALA A 238 12.38 2.88 15.95
N GLY A 239 11.88 3.42 17.06
CA GLY A 239 12.63 4.12 18.10
C GLY A 239 12.84 5.62 17.86
N GLU A 240 12.43 6.17 16.72
CA GLU A 240 12.57 7.60 16.42
C GLU A 240 11.41 8.42 16.99
N ALA A 241 11.70 9.17 18.06
CA ALA A 241 10.69 9.89 18.83
C ALA A 241 9.97 11.02 18.07
N ALA A 242 10.63 11.65 17.09
CA ALA A 242 10.09 12.79 16.33
C ALA A 242 10.71 12.88 14.94
N PHE A 243 9.99 13.52 14.01
CA PHE A 243 10.53 13.84 12.69
C PHE A 243 11.79 14.71 12.81
N SER A 244 12.80 14.36 12.04
CA SER A 244 14.08 15.05 11.94
C SER A 244 14.43 15.28 10.46
N LYS A 245 15.49 16.05 10.21
CA LYS A 245 16.04 16.21 8.86
C LYS A 245 16.57 14.89 8.27
N ASP A 246 16.82 13.90 9.12
CA ASP A 246 17.35 12.59 8.75
C ASP A 246 16.22 11.56 8.63
N THR A 247 14.98 11.92 8.98
CA THR A 247 13.83 11.06 8.72
C THR A 247 13.70 10.87 7.20
N LYS A 248 13.51 9.62 6.79
CA LYS A 248 13.39 9.31 5.38
C LYS A 248 12.07 9.82 4.84
N ARG A 249 12.13 10.47 3.67
CA ARG A 249 10.97 10.97 2.95
C ARG A 249 10.80 10.21 1.64
N TYR A 250 9.55 9.89 1.32
CA TYR A 250 9.16 9.15 0.14
C TYR A 250 8.25 10.00 -0.76
N GLY A 251 8.57 10.03 -2.05
CA GLY A 251 7.65 10.52 -3.08
C GLY A 251 6.61 9.45 -3.42
N VAL A 252 5.33 9.83 -3.47
CA VAL A 252 4.21 8.96 -3.84
C VAL A 252 3.32 9.67 -4.84
N GLU A 253 3.12 9.08 -6.00
CA GLU A 253 2.18 9.60 -7.00
C GLU A 253 0.82 8.93 -6.90
N VAL A 254 -0.22 9.69 -7.16
CA VAL A 254 -1.61 9.23 -7.14
C VAL A 254 -2.18 9.28 -8.56
N TYR A 255 -2.68 8.13 -8.99
CA TYR A 255 -3.29 7.90 -10.29
C TYR A 255 -4.75 7.51 -10.13
N HIS A 256 -5.58 7.93 -11.07
CA HIS A 256 -6.90 7.35 -11.27
C HIS A 256 -6.82 6.34 -12.40
N ASP A 257 -6.97 5.08 -12.05
CA ASP A 257 -7.10 3.99 -13.01
C ASP A 257 -8.58 3.83 -13.38
N ALA A 258 -8.99 4.52 -14.44
CA ALA A 258 -10.34 4.44 -14.96
C ALA A 258 -10.65 3.07 -15.58
N PHE A 259 -9.62 2.26 -15.91
CA PHE A 259 -9.81 0.91 -16.42
C PHE A 259 -10.49 0.03 -15.39
N ALA A 260 -10.07 0.06 -14.12
CA ALA A 260 -10.67 -0.76 -13.07
C ALA A 260 -11.54 0.03 -12.07
N GLY A 261 -11.65 1.35 -12.25
CA GLY A 261 -12.36 2.23 -11.32
C GLY A 261 -11.64 2.37 -9.98
N ALA A 262 -10.33 2.61 -10.01
CA ALA A 262 -9.47 2.61 -8.83
C ALA A 262 -8.68 3.92 -8.66
N VAL A 263 -8.30 4.21 -7.42
CA VAL A 263 -7.25 5.17 -7.09
C VAL A 263 -6.01 4.38 -6.71
N LEU A 264 -4.92 4.58 -7.46
CA LEU A 264 -3.67 3.87 -7.33
C LEU A 264 -2.59 4.81 -6.79
N TYR A 265 -1.98 4.43 -5.67
CA TYR A 265 -0.82 5.09 -5.07
C TYR A 265 0.43 4.33 -5.48
N VAL A 266 1.47 5.05 -5.92
CA VAL A 266 2.74 4.46 -6.35
C VAL A 266 3.89 5.20 -5.71
N GLY A 267 4.64 4.52 -4.85
CA GLY A 267 5.82 5.08 -4.18
C GLY A 267 7.09 4.98 -5.02
N GLU A 268 8.05 5.87 -4.77
CA GLU A 268 9.35 5.90 -5.47
C GLU A 268 10.14 4.57 -5.33
N THR A 269 9.83 3.78 -4.32
CA THR A 269 10.35 2.43 -4.06
C THR A 269 9.81 1.37 -5.02
N GLY A 270 8.68 1.62 -5.68
CA GLY A 270 7.91 0.62 -6.43
C GLY A 270 6.78 -0.02 -5.62
N ALA A 271 6.62 0.38 -4.35
CA ALA A 271 5.46 0.01 -3.55
C ALA A 271 4.17 0.58 -4.17
N ILE A 272 3.10 -0.21 -4.17
CA ILE A 272 1.80 0.19 -4.70
C ILE A 272 0.69 -0.09 -3.68
N ALA A 273 -0.35 0.74 -3.69
CA ALA A 273 -1.56 0.51 -2.92
C ALA A 273 -2.78 0.98 -3.72
N VAL A 274 -3.92 0.29 -3.59
CA VAL A 274 -5.11 0.56 -4.39
C VAL A 274 -6.38 0.64 -3.55
N ALA A 275 -7.26 1.57 -3.91
CA ALA A 275 -8.55 1.79 -3.29
C ALA A 275 -9.61 1.95 -4.39
N PRO A 276 -10.85 1.50 -4.17
CA PRO A 276 -11.93 1.79 -5.10
C PRO A 276 -12.15 3.30 -5.25
N ALA A 277 -12.23 3.78 -6.49
CA ALA A 277 -12.51 5.19 -6.76
C ALA A 277 -13.92 5.58 -6.28
N SER A 278 -14.86 4.65 -6.24
CA SER A 278 -16.21 4.85 -5.69
C SER A 278 -16.22 5.17 -4.18
N LEU A 279 -15.19 4.73 -3.45
CA LEU A 279 -15.04 4.95 -2.01
C LEU A 279 -14.05 6.04 -1.67
N SER A 280 -13.35 6.56 -2.67
CA SER A 280 -12.50 7.74 -2.55
C SER A 280 -13.32 9.00 -2.81
N GLY A 281 -13.03 10.07 -2.09
CA GLY A 281 -13.30 11.42 -2.56
C GLY A 281 -12.50 11.67 -3.84
N GLN A 282 -13.00 12.54 -4.70
CA GLN A 282 -12.17 13.19 -5.71
C GLN A 282 -12.27 14.68 -5.44
N THR A 283 -11.13 15.34 -5.33
CA THR A 283 -11.09 16.80 -5.40
C THR A 283 -11.61 17.23 -6.75
N GLU A 284 -12.39 18.32 -6.75
CA GLU A 284 -12.88 18.93 -7.98
C GLU A 284 -11.70 19.23 -8.90
N THR A 285 -11.86 18.96 -10.19
CA THR A 285 -10.87 19.29 -11.22
C THR A 285 -10.49 20.77 -11.11
N GLY A 286 -9.20 21.07 -10.90
CA GLY A 286 -8.69 22.43 -10.74
C GLY A 286 -8.55 22.93 -9.30
N ALA A 287 -9.00 22.15 -8.31
CA ALA A 287 -8.68 22.44 -6.92
C ALA A 287 -7.15 22.34 -6.68
N LYS A 288 -6.61 23.24 -5.86
CA LYS A 288 -5.20 23.17 -5.46
C LYS A 288 -4.99 21.86 -4.68
N THR A 289 -4.08 21.02 -5.19
CA THR A 289 -3.63 19.81 -4.49
C THR A 289 -3.16 20.15 -3.09
N LYS A 290 -3.67 19.40 -2.12
CA LYS A 290 -3.25 19.48 -0.72
C LYS A 290 -2.20 18.40 -0.45
N GLY A 291 -1.21 18.72 0.38
CA GLY A 291 -0.25 17.71 0.86
C GLY A 291 -0.91 16.69 1.79
N PRO A 292 -0.24 15.57 2.09
CA PRO A 292 -0.77 14.58 3.03
C PRO A 292 -0.76 15.16 4.44
N GLU A 293 -1.80 14.88 5.22
CA GLU A 293 -1.91 15.28 6.61
C GLU A 293 -1.45 14.14 7.51
N TRP A 294 -0.32 14.29 8.19
CA TRP A 294 0.11 13.33 9.20
C TRP A 294 -0.92 13.23 10.33
N LYS A 295 -1.26 12.01 10.74
CA LYS A 295 -2.24 11.75 11.81
C LYS A 295 -1.60 11.15 13.05
N ARG A 296 -0.82 10.09 12.87
CA ARG A 296 -0.18 9.35 13.97
C ARG A 296 0.94 8.46 13.45
N ALA A 297 1.62 7.81 14.38
CA ALA A 297 2.58 6.77 14.10
C ALA A 297 2.34 5.57 15.00
N MET A 298 2.89 4.43 14.58
CA MET A 298 2.93 3.21 15.35
C MET A 298 4.25 2.49 15.13
N GLU A 299 4.66 1.71 16.12
CA GLU A 299 5.75 0.75 15.98
C GLU A 299 5.15 -0.64 16.01
N LEU A 300 5.40 -1.42 14.95
CA LEU A 300 4.88 -2.78 14.84
C LEU A 300 6.03 -3.76 14.94
N ASP A 301 5.93 -4.67 15.92
CA ASP A 301 6.83 -5.80 16.03
C ASP A 301 6.43 -6.89 15.02
N CYS A 302 7.40 -7.61 14.49
CA CYS A 302 7.13 -8.76 13.62
C CYS A 302 8.08 -9.90 13.95
N ARG A 303 7.50 -11.07 14.20
CA ARG A 303 8.28 -12.30 14.33
C ARG A 303 8.73 -12.79 12.96
N LYS A 304 9.85 -13.49 12.96
CA LYS A 304 10.22 -14.31 11.79
C LYS A 304 9.39 -15.57 11.76
N ALA A 305 9.25 -16.17 10.57
CA ALA A 305 8.69 -17.51 10.44
C ALA A 305 9.35 -18.51 11.42
N GLY A 306 8.53 -19.34 12.06
CA GLY A 306 8.95 -20.32 13.07
C GLY A 306 9.18 -19.78 14.49
N GLU A 307 9.14 -18.47 14.73
CA GLU A 307 9.27 -17.92 16.08
C GLU A 307 7.95 -18.03 16.87
N ALA A 308 7.96 -18.77 17.98
CA ALA A 308 6.77 -18.97 18.81
C ALA A 308 6.36 -17.72 19.62
N ALA A 309 7.32 -16.87 19.97
CA ALA A 309 7.10 -15.68 20.80
C ALA A 309 8.01 -14.53 20.36
N PHE A 310 7.60 -13.30 20.65
CA PHE A 310 8.45 -12.13 20.46
C PHE A 310 9.72 -12.25 21.28
N SER A 311 10.82 -11.80 20.68
CA SER A 311 12.13 -11.75 21.32
C SER A 311 12.79 -10.41 21.03
N LYS A 312 13.95 -10.16 21.65
CA LYS A 312 14.77 -8.99 21.32
C LYS A 312 15.30 -9.02 19.87
N ALA A 313 15.22 -10.16 19.19
CA ALA A 313 15.60 -10.31 17.80
C ALA A 313 14.43 -10.14 16.82
N SER A 314 13.20 -10.11 17.32
CA SER A 314 12.03 -9.78 16.49
C SER A 314 12.22 -8.37 15.95
N LYS A 315 11.92 -8.20 14.65
CA LYS A 315 12.09 -6.91 14.00
C LYS A 315 10.98 -5.97 14.47
N ARG A 316 11.29 -4.68 14.46
CA ARG A 316 10.33 -3.63 14.74
C ARG A 316 10.40 -2.60 13.63
N PHE A 317 9.25 -2.15 13.17
CA PHE A 317 9.13 -1.21 12.07
C PHE A 317 8.34 0.03 12.50
N GLY A 318 8.86 1.21 12.17
CA GLY A 318 8.06 2.43 12.23
C GLY A 318 7.03 2.46 11.09
N VAL A 319 5.80 2.85 11.41
CA VAL A 319 4.71 3.03 10.45
C VAL A 319 4.02 4.37 10.71
N GLU A 320 3.95 5.20 9.68
CA GLU A 320 3.25 6.48 9.73
C GLU A 320 1.88 6.38 9.08
N VAL A 321 0.92 7.09 9.64
CA VAL A 321 -0.46 7.16 9.15
C VAL A 321 -0.74 8.57 8.68
N TYR A 322 -1.04 8.70 7.39
CA TYR A 322 -1.42 9.93 6.74
C TYR A 322 -2.88 9.89 6.33
N PHE A 323 -3.53 11.04 6.33
CA PHE A 323 -4.78 11.27 5.62
C PHE A 323 -4.45 12.00 4.33
N ASP A 324 -4.93 11.49 3.21
CA ASP A 324 -4.87 12.19 1.93
C ASP A 324 -6.14 13.03 1.78
N PRO A 325 -6.10 14.36 2.01
CA PRO A 325 -7.29 15.21 1.94
C PRO A 325 -7.88 15.34 0.53
N ASN A 326 -7.17 14.89 -0.51
CA ASN A 326 -7.66 14.95 -1.88
C ASN A 326 -8.60 13.77 -2.20
N THR A 327 -8.37 12.62 -1.57
CA THR A 327 -9.19 11.41 -1.73
C THR A 327 -9.97 11.02 -0.47
N GLY A 328 -9.65 11.62 0.67
CA GLY A 328 -10.14 11.20 1.97
C GLY A 328 -9.57 9.86 2.45
N ASN A 329 -8.67 9.21 1.70
CA ASN A 329 -8.13 7.91 2.07
C ASN A 329 -7.14 8.02 3.23
N THR A 330 -7.06 6.98 4.05
CA THR A 330 -5.99 6.83 5.05
C THR A 330 -4.87 6.02 4.43
N VAL A 331 -3.66 6.58 4.41
CA VAL A 331 -2.47 6.01 3.80
C VAL A 331 -1.49 5.63 4.90
N TYR A 332 -1.07 4.37 4.90
CA TYR A 332 -0.05 3.83 5.78
C TYR A 332 1.25 3.72 5.00
N ILE A 333 2.35 4.16 5.59
CA ILE A 333 3.69 4.01 5.03
C ILE A 333 4.65 3.50 6.10
N SER A 334 5.37 2.42 5.81
CA SER A 334 6.39 1.90 6.72
C SER A 334 7.74 2.59 6.51
N GLU A 335 8.65 2.42 7.47
CA GLU A 335 10.04 2.90 7.36
C GLU A 335 10.79 2.37 6.14
N THR A 336 10.32 1.27 5.53
CA THR A 336 10.88 0.68 4.29
C THR A 336 10.30 1.29 3.02
N GLY A 337 9.23 2.10 3.15
CA GLY A 337 8.51 2.73 2.05
C GLY A 337 7.43 1.84 1.44
N ALA A 338 7.02 0.78 2.15
CA ALA A 338 5.84 -0.01 1.78
C ALA A 338 4.57 0.83 1.97
N LEU A 339 3.56 0.61 1.15
CA LEU A 339 2.33 1.39 1.13
C LEU A 339 1.12 0.49 1.36
N SER A 340 0.16 0.97 2.14
CA SER A 340 -1.17 0.39 2.21
C SER A 340 -2.22 1.48 2.42
N ILE A 341 -3.45 1.25 1.98
CA ILE A 341 -4.50 2.27 2.08
C ILE A 341 -5.83 1.70 2.54
N VAL A 342 -6.52 2.48 3.37
CA VAL A 342 -7.92 2.28 3.76
C VAL A 342 -8.75 3.36 3.10
N SER A 343 -9.82 2.95 2.40
CA SER A 343 -10.69 3.88 1.68
C SER A 343 -11.43 4.84 2.62
N ALA A 344 -11.66 6.07 2.15
CA ALA A 344 -12.35 7.11 2.91
C ALA A 344 -13.76 6.71 3.34
N LYS A 345 -14.47 6.02 2.46
CA LYS A 345 -15.85 5.57 2.67
C LYS A 345 -15.90 4.07 2.89
N ASP A 346 -16.87 3.70 3.71
CA ASP A 346 -17.22 2.32 3.98
C ASP A 346 -17.79 1.66 2.72
N PRO A 347 -17.34 0.46 2.32
CA PRO A 347 -17.91 -0.28 1.20
C PRO A 347 -19.35 -0.76 1.39
N GLY A 348 -19.91 -0.70 2.61
CA GLY A 348 -21.32 -1.01 2.89
C GLY A 348 -21.54 -2.34 3.58
#